data_AF-A0A2K3IZE5-F1
#
_entry.id   AF-A0A2K3IZE5-F1
#
_cell.length_a   1.000
_cell.length_b   1.000
_cell.length_c   1.000
_cell.angle_alpha   90.00
_cell.angle_beta   90.00
_cell.angle_gamma   90.00
#
_symmetry.space_group_name_H-M   'P 1'
#
loop_
_entity.id
_entity.type
_entity.pdbx_description
1 polymer ?
#
loop_
_entity_poly.entity_id
_entity_poly.type
_entity_poly.pdbx_seq_one_letter_code
_entity_poly.pdbx_strand_id
1 'polypeptide(L)' 'MKVDLDEIRCITDTALTIRGSRRRITVPSELVEILHLKDGDKLRWIVFKDGVIHIQKVNDK' A
#
# COMPACT_ATOMS: atom_id res chain seq x y z
N MET A 1 -1.93 15.04 -7.17
CA MET A 1 -0.47 14.77 -7.20
C MET A 1 -0.03 14.76 -8.66
N LYS A 2 1.00 15.53 -9.04
CA LYS A 2 1.71 15.28 -10.29
C LYS A 2 2.79 14.26 -9.95
N VAL A 3 2.75 13.09 -10.58
CA VAL A 3 3.75 12.04 -10.40
C VAL A 3 4.60 12.03 -11.66
N ASP A 4 5.91 12.13 -11.50
CA ASP A 4 6.83 11.88 -12.61
C ASP A 4 6.87 10.37 -12.84
N LEU A 5 6.55 9.93 -14.07
CA LEU A 5 6.50 8.50 -14.40
C LEU A 5 7.88 7.86 -14.31
N ASP A 6 8.96 8.64 -14.51
CA ASP A 6 10.34 8.15 -14.43
C ASP A 6 10.75 7.79 -12.99
N GLU A 7 10.04 8.31 -11.99
CA GLU A 7 10.27 8.00 -10.57
C GLU A 7 9.43 6.81 -10.06
N ILE A 8 8.57 6.23 -10.90
CA ILE A 8 7.67 5.14 -10.49
C ILE A 8 8.33 3.79 -10.70
N ARG A 9 8.44 2.99 -9.63
CA ARG A 9 8.94 1.61 -9.72
C ARG A 9 7.89 0.60 -10.20
N CYS A 10 6.63 0.76 -9.78
CA CYS A 10 5.54 -0.14 -10.16
C CYS A 10 4.18 0.55 -10.02
N ILE A 11 3.21 0.19 -10.86
CA ILE A 11 1.79 0.54 -10.73
C ILE A 11 1.00 -0.76 -10.79
N THR A 12 0.21 -1.03 -9.76
CA THR A 12 -0.60 -2.25 -9.69
C THR A 12 -1.87 -1.98 -8.91
N ASP A 13 -2.94 -2.64 -9.32
CA ASP A 13 -4.27 -2.51 -8.72
C ASP A 13 -4.66 -3.80 -8.00
N THR A 14 -5.37 -3.69 -6.88
CA THR A 14 -6.02 -4.83 -6.22
C THR A 14 -7.40 -4.42 -5.75
N ALA A 15 -8.33 -5.38 -5.76
CA ALA A 15 -9.70 -5.14 -5.36
C ALA A 15 -9.87 -5.24 -3.83
N LEU A 16 -10.67 -4.33 -3.26
CA LEU A 16 -11.11 -4.41 -1.87
C LEU A 16 -12.13 -5.53 -1.71
N THR A 17 -11.87 -6.47 -0.82
CA THR A 17 -12.85 -7.48 -0.40
C THR A 17 -13.49 -7.09 0.92
N ILE A 18 -14.82 -6.95 0.94
CA ILE A 18 -15.63 -6.70 2.14
C ILE A 18 -16.47 -7.94 2.46
N ARG A 19 -16.28 -8.52 3.65
CA ARG A 19 -17.09 -9.63 4.16
C ARG A 19 -17.41 -9.41 5.64
N GLY A 20 -18.65 -9.05 5.94
CA GLY A 20 -19.06 -8.66 7.30
C GLY A 20 -18.23 -7.47 7.80
N SER A 21 -17.59 -7.63 8.95
CA SER A 21 -16.69 -6.61 9.53
C SER A 21 -15.27 -6.62 8.96
N ARG A 22 -14.93 -7.57 8.08
CA ARG A 22 -13.58 -7.70 7.51
C ARG A 22 -13.47 -6.91 6.22
N ARG A 23 -12.42 -6.09 6.13
CA ARG A 23 -12.03 -5.32 4.94
C ARG A 23 -10.59 -5.69 4.64
N ARG A 24 -10.35 -6.28 3.48
CA ARG A 24 -9.05 -6.84 3.09
C ARG A 24 -8.66 -6.35 1.72
N ILE A 25 -7.40 -6.00 1.59
CA ILE A 25 -6.73 -5.82 0.32
C ILE A 25 -5.57 -6.82 0.28
N THR A 26 -5.32 -7.39 -0.89
CA THR A 26 -4.12 -8.20 -1.11
C THR A 26 -2.97 -7.24 -1.37
N VAL A 27 -1.81 -7.44 -0.72
CA VAL A 27 -0.59 -6.74 -1.13
C VAL A 27 0.00 -7.51 -2.32
N PRO A 28 0.14 -6.90 -3.52
CA PRO A 28 0.78 -7.53 -4.67
C PRO A 28 2.17 -8.07 -4.36
N SER A 29 2.53 -9.20 -4.97
CA SER A 29 3.85 -9.83 -4.76
C SER A 29 5.00 -8.90 -5.12
N GLU A 30 4.88 -8.14 -6.21
CA GLU A 30 5.88 -7.16 -6.64
C GLU A 30 6.15 -6.10 -5.56
N LEU A 31 5.10 -5.62 -4.88
CA LEU A 31 5.25 -4.68 -3.77
C LEU A 31 5.93 -5.31 -2.55
N VAL A 32 5.62 -6.58 -2.26
CA VAL A 32 6.30 -7.34 -1.19
C VAL A 32 7.79 -7.46 -1.47
N GLU A 33 8.17 -7.73 -2.71
CA GLU A 33 9.57 -7.86 -3.13
C GLU A 33 10.31 -6.51 -3.10
N ILE A 34 9.74 -5.47 -3.73
CA ILE A 34 10.36 -4.13 -3.82
C ILE A 34 10.55 -3.49 -2.44
N LEU A 35 9.59 -3.66 -1.53
CA LEU A 35 9.63 -3.08 -0.19
C LEU A 35 10.23 -4.04 0.86
N HIS A 36 10.69 -5.22 0.43
CA HIS A 36 11.21 -6.29 1.28
C HIS A 36 10.31 -6.55 2.50
N LEU A 37 9.01 -6.68 2.26
CA LEU A 37 8.03 -6.93 3.31
C LEU A 37 8.13 -8.37 3.79
N LYS A 38 7.92 -8.58 5.09
CA LYS A 38 7.89 -9.89 5.73
C LYS A 38 6.59 -10.07 6.51
N ASP A 39 6.29 -11.32 6.86
CA ASP A 39 5.18 -11.60 7.76
C ASP A 39 5.37 -10.84 9.09
N GLY A 40 4.29 -10.23 9.56
CA GLY A 40 4.31 -9.33 10.72
C GLY A 40 4.69 -7.87 10.46
N ASP A 41 5.26 -7.52 9.29
CA ASP A 41 5.50 -6.12 8.93
C ASP A 41 4.18 -5.33 8.88
N LYS A 42 4.22 -4.08 9.31
CA LYS A 42 3.05 -3.19 9.33
C LYS A 42 3.12 -2.17 8.20
N LEU A 43 1.97 -1.97 7.55
CA LEU A 43 1.75 -0.86 6.63
C LEU A 43 0.85 0.19 7.30
N ARG A 44 1.24 1.46 7.21
CA ARG A 44 0.46 2.59 7.71
C ARG A 44 -0.33 3.21 6.57
N TRP A 45 -1.63 3.36 6.80
CA TRP A 45 -2.53 4.08 5.92
C TRP A 45 -2.68 5.52 6.42
N ILE A 46 -2.48 6.48 5.52
CA ILE A 46 -2.63 7.90 5.77
C ILE A 46 -3.66 8.42 4.78
N VAL A 47 -4.73 9.03 5.30
CA VAL A 47 -5.78 9.64 4.48
C VAL A 47 -5.62 11.14 4.58
N PHE A 48 -5.36 11.79 3.45
CA PHE A 48 -5.26 13.24 3.36
C PHE A 48 -6.66 13.87 3.26
N LYS A 49 -6.77 15.18 3.58
CA LYS A 49 -8.05 15.91 3.56
C LYS A 49 -8.72 15.95 2.18
N ASP A 50 -7.93 15.80 1.12
CA ASP A 50 -8.38 15.73 -0.27
C ASP A 50 -8.81 14.32 -0.71
N GLY A 51 -8.79 13.35 0.21
CA GLY A 51 -9.20 11.97 -0.05
C GLY A 51 -8.11 11.07 -0.64
N VAL A 52 -6.90 11.61 -0.89
CA VAL A 52 -5.76 10.78 -1.33
C VAL A 52 -5.33 9.86 -0.21
N ILE A 53 -5.07 8.59 -0.54
CA ILE A 53 -4.53 7.59 0.38
C ILE A 53 -3.06 7.40 0.07
N HIS A 54 -2.23 7.46 1.11
CA HIS A 54 -0.84 7.03 1.06
C HIS A 54 -0.62 5.84 1.98
N ILE A 55 0.12 4.84 1.49
CA ILE A 55 0.47 3.65 2.26
C ILE A 55 1.99 3.59 2.33
N GLN A 56 2.52 3.45 3.54
CA GLN A 56 3.97 3.35 3.76
C GLN A 56 4.30 2.21 4.71
N LYS A 57 5.47 1.58 4.52
CA LYS A 57 6.04 0.63 5.49
C LYS A 57 6.30 1.36 6.81
N VAL A 58 5.95 0.72 7.92
CA VAL A 58 6.35 1.18 9.25
C VAL A 58 7.74 0.63 9.53
N ASN A 59 8.72 1.53 9.68
CA ASN A 59 10.02 1.17 10.21
C ASN A 59 9.93 1.28 11.74
N ASP A 60 10.08 0.15 12.42
CA ASP A 60 10.29 0.18 13.87
C ASP A 60 11.69 0.78 14.13
N LYS A 61 11.79 1.69 15.10
CA LYS A 61 13.07 2.26 15.54
C LYS A 61 13.86 1.24 16.35
#